data_AF-A0A7G9FDK4-F1
#
_entry.id   AF-A0A7G9FDK4-F1
#
_cell.length_a   1.000
_cell.length_b   1.000
_cell.length_c   1.000
_cell.angle_alpha   90.00
_cell.angle_beta   90.00
_cell.angle_gamma   90.00
#
_symmetry.space_group_name_H-M   'P 1'
#
loop_
_entity.id
_entity.type
_entity.pdbx_description
1 polymer ?
#
loop_
_entity_poly.entity_id
_entity_poly.type
_entity_poly.pdbx_seq_one_letter_code
_entity_poly.pdbx_strand_id
1 'polypeptide(L)'
;MSVIDFSVPVHRSLQQRDLLAGVPHSALFVLVIFGIVTVYMAQLYWFLPVIIVLYIAMRILTKHDPFLLDIIFISITQDDYLLP
;
A
#
# COMPACT_ATOMS: atom_id res chain seq x y z
N MET A 1 8.17 19.74 36.92
CA MET A 1 7.84 18.30 36.76
C MET A 1 8.10 17.94 35.31
N SER A 2 9.05 17.03 35.05
CA SER A 2 9.47 16.68 33.69
C SER A 2 8.43 15.77 33.04
N VAL A 3 8.00 16.11 31.83
CA VAL A 3 6.89 15.45 31.09
C VAL A 3 7.39 14.23 30.29
N ILE A 4 8.53 13.63 30.69
CA ILE A 4 9.33 12.80 29.79
C ILE A 4 9.16 11.28 30.03
N ASP A 5 8.53 10.82 31.11
CA ASP A 5 8.59 9.40 31.51
C ASP A 5 7.23 8.69 31.68
N PHE A 6 6.34 8.81 30.70
CA PHE A 6 5.25 7.84 30.54
C PHE A 6 5.44 7.04 29.24
N SER A 7 6.59 6.34 29.12
CA SER A 7 6.73 5.29 28.12
C SER A 7 5.98 4.04 28.59
N VAL A 8 4.66 4.07 28.53
CA VAL A 8 3.87 2.84 28.64
C VAL A 8 4.35 1.94 27.49
N PRO A 9 4.74 0.67 27.74
CA PRO A 9 5.19 -0.22 26.69
C PRO A 9 4.00 -0.52 25.78
N VAL A 10 3.91 0.25 24.69
CA VAL A 10 2.89 0.06 23.66
C VAL A 10 3.27 -1.23 22.93
N HIS A 11 2.36 -2.20 22.92
CA HIS A 11 2.58 -3.45 22.24
C HIS A 11 2.81 -3.19 20.75
N ARG A 12 3.80 -3.88 20.15
CA ARG A 12 4.21 -3.68 18.74
C ARG A 12 3.03 -3.76 17.76
N SER A 13 1.99 -4.53 18.09
CA SER A 13 0.74 -4.61 17.33
C SER A 13 -0.03 -3.30 17.22
N LEU A 14 0.07 -2.41 18.21
CA LEU A 14 -0.59 -1.09 18.20
C LEU A 14 0.19 -0.04 17.39
N GLN A 15 1.48 -0.29 17.13
CA GLN A 15 2.34 0.59 16.34
C GLN A 15 2.49 0.12 14.89
N GLN A 16 2.15 -1.14 14.62
CA GLN A 16 2.24 -1.71 13.28
C GLN A 16 0.97 -1.43 12.50
N ARG A 17 1.18 -1.07 11.23
CA ARG A 17 0.10 -0.90 10.27
C ARG A 17 -0.52 -2.25 9.94
N ASP A 18 -1.85 -2.29 9.86
CA ASP A 18 -2.60 -3.46 9.45
C ASP A 18 -2.35 -3.77 7.96
N LEU A 19 -1.57 -4.81 7.73
CA LEU A 19 -1.26 -5.36 6.41
C LEU A 19 -2.12 -6.60 6.17
N LEU A 20 -2.89 -6.62 5.08
CA LEU A 20 -3.61 -7.81 4.64
C LEU A 20 -2.77 -8.53 3.59
N ALA A 21 -2.48 -9.81 3.81
CA ALA A 21 -1.59 -10.62 2.96
C ALA A 21 -0.18 -10.01 2.73
N GLY A 22 0.27 -9.10 3.60
CA GLY A 22 1.56 -8.42 3.49
C GLY A 22 1.56 -7.16 2.63
N VAL A 23 0.38 -6.63 2.27
CA VAL A 23 0.18 -5.38 1.54
C VAL A 23 -0.83 -4.51 2.31
N PRO A 24 -0.73 -3.17 2.31
CA PRO A 24 -1.78 -2.31 2.86
C PRO A 24 -3.13 -2.57 2.20
N HIS A 25 -4.19 -2.58 3.01
CA HIS A 25 -5.56 -2.83 2.58
C HIS A 25 -5.96 -1.95 1.38
N SER A 26 -5.67 -0.64 1.44
CA SER A 26 -5.93 0.34 0.38
C SER A 26 -5.38 -0.10 -0.98
N ALA A 27 -4.09 -0.45 -1.01
CA ALA A 27 -3.42 -0.80 -2.26
C ALA A 27 -3.87 -2.17 -2.81
N LEU A 28 -4.21 -3.12 -1.93
CA LEU A 28 -4.78 -4.42 -2.33
C LEU A 28 -6.14 -4.22 -3.01
N PHE A 29 -7.01 -3.39 -2.46
CA PHE A 29 -8.30 -3.07 -3.08
C PHE A 29 -8.13 -2.44 -4.47
N VAL A 30 -7.20 -1.50 -4.63
CA VAL A 30 -6.89 -0.90 -5.93
C VAL A 30 -6.46 -1.96 -6.94
N LEU A 31 -5.56 -2.88 -6.56
CA LEU A 31 -5.09 -3.93 -7.45
C LEU A 31 -6.20 -4.91 -7.84
N VAL A 32 -7.10 -5.27 -6.93
CA VAL A 32 -8.23 -6.16 -7.21
C VAL A 32 -9.23 -5.50 -8.15
N ILE A 33 -9.61 -4.24 -7.89
CA ILE A 33 -10.52 -3.48 -8.76
C ILE A 33 -9.91 -3.36 -10.15
N PHE A 34 -8.64 -2.98 -10.23
CA PHE A 34 -7.91 -2.88 -11.49
C PHE A 34 -7.87 -4.24 -12.22
N GLY A 35 -7.66 -5.33 -11.49
CA GLY A 35 -7.68 -6.68 -12.06
C GLY A 35 -9.05 -7.09 -12.61
N ILE A 36 -10.14 -6.78 -11.90
CA ILE A 36 -11.50 -7.06 -12.37
C ILE A 36 -11.81 -6.24 -13.63
N VAL A 37 -11.47 -4.95 -13.65
CA VAL A 37 -11.71 -4.08 -14.80
C VAL A 37 -10.92 -4.58 -16.02
N THR A 38 -9.64 -4.88 -15.87
CA THR A 38 -8.80 -5.32 -17.00
C THR A 38 -9.16 -6.72 -17.51
N VAL A 39 -9.34 -7.69 -16.62
CA VAL A 39 -9.58 -9.09 -17.03
C VAL A 39 -11.03 -9.32 -17.45
N TYR A 40 -12.00 -8.76 -16.72
CA TYR A 40 -13.42 -9.03 -16.95
C TYR A 40 -14.08 -7.99 -17.86
N MET A 41 -13.89 -6.69 -17.60
CA MET A 41 -14.53 -5.64 -18.41
C MET A 41 -13.85 -5.46 -19.77
N ALA A 42 -12.52 -5.43 -19.81
CA ALA A 42 -11.77 -5.33 -21.06
C ALA A 42 -11.52 -6.69 -21.74
N GLN A 43 -12.03 -7.79 -21.15
CA GLN A 43 -11.87 -9.18 -21.65
C GLN A 43 -10.41 -9.59 -21.92
N LEU A 44 -9.45 -8.95 -21.24
CA LEU A 44 -8.02 -9.18 -21.45
C LEU A 44 -7.52 -10.31 -20.54
N TYR A 45 -7.94 -11.54 -20.81
CA TYR A 45 -7.59 -12.70 -19.97
C TYR A 45 -6.07 -12.95 -19.86
N TRP A 46 -5.31 -12.58 -20.90
CA TRP A 46 -3.84 -12.64 -20.91
C TRP A 46 -3.17 -11.66 -19.94
N PHE A 47 -3.93 -10.73 -19.36
CA PHE A 47 -3.41 -9.76 -18.39
C PHE A 47 -3.33 -10.30 -16.97
N LEU A 48 -3.93 -11.45 -16.70
CA LEU A 48 -3.90 -12.13 -15.41
C LEU A 48 -2.47 -12.36 -14.86
N PRO A 49 -1.49 -12.88 -15.63
CA PRO A 49 -0.11 -12.99 -15.16
C PRO A 49 0.53 -11.63 -14.80
N VAL A 50 0.17 -10.54 -15.49
CA VAL A 50 0.69 -9.20 -15.20
C VAL A 50 0.23 -8.74 -13.81
N ILE A 51 -1.03 -8.99 -13.47
CA ILE A 51 -1.61 -8.67 -12.15
C ILE A 51 -0.90 -9.46 -11.05
N ILE A 52 -0.58 -10.74 -11.29
CA ILE A 52 0.16 -11.57 -10.33
C ILE A 52 1.57 -11.00 -10.09
N VAL A 53 2.28 -10.63 -11.15
CA VAL A 53 3.61 -10.02 -11.03
C VAL A 53 3.54 -8.70 -10.26
N LEU A 54 2.53 -7.88 -10.54
CA LEU A 54 2.32 -6.61 -9.84
C LEU A 54 2.06 -6.82 -8.34
N TYR A 55 1.25 -7.82 -7.99
CA TYR A 55 1.00 -8.19 -6.60
C TYR A 55 2.29 -8.64 -5.88
N ILE A 56 3.12 -9.46 -6.55
CA ILE A 56 4.41 -9.88 -6.00
C ILE A 56 5.33 -8.68 -5.79
N ALA A 57 5.40 -7.76 -6.74
CA ALA A 57 6.20 -6.54 -6.64
C ALA A 57 5.75 -5.68 -5.45
N MET A 58 4.45 -5.46 -5.28
CA MET A 58 3.88 -4.74 -4.13
C MET A 58 4.22 -5.45 -2.82
N ARG A 59 4.09 -6.77 -2.75
CA ARG A 59 4.42 -7.55 -1.56
C ARG A 59 5.91 -7.44 -1.18
N ILE A 60 6.81 -7.43 -2.16
CA ILE A 60 8.25 -7.24 -1.92
C ILE A 60 8.54 -5.83 -1.39
N LEU A 61 7.93 -4.81 -1.98
CA LEU A 61 8.09 -3.41 -1.56
C LEU A 61 7.59 -3.20 -0.13
N THR A 62 6.41 -3.73 0.18
CA THR A 62 5.76 -3.57 1.47
C THR A 62 6.45 -4.37 2.59
N LYS A 63 7.22 -5.41 2.24
CA LYS A 63 7.98 -6.22 3.21
C LYS A 63 9.00 -5.40 3.99
N HIS A 64 9.59 -4.37 3.35
CA HIS A 64 10.59 -3.51 3.96
C HIS A 64 9.98 -2.28 4.64
N ASP A 65 8.99 -1.67 4.02
CA ASP A 65 8.31 -0.50 4.58
C ASP A 65 6.79 -0.57 4.30
N PRO A 66 5.97 -0.74 5.35
CA PRO A 66 4.52 -0.84 5.22
C PRO A 66 3.84 0.47 4.81
N PHE A 67 4.51 1.62 4.91
CA PHE A 67 3.97 2.93 4.55
C PHE A 67 4.38 3.41 3.15
N LEU A 68 5.36 2.75 2.54
CA LEU A 68 5.95 3.17 1.27
C LEU A 68 4.90 3.36 0.16
N LEU A 69 3.96 2.42 0.02
CA LEU A 69 2.92 2.52 -1.01
C LEU A 69 2.01 3.74 -0.79
N ASP A 70 1.64 4.04 0.45
CA ASP A 70 0.83 5.23 0.75
C ASP A 70 1.59 6.52 0.47
N ILE A 71 2.88 6.57 0.81
CA ILE A 71 3.73 7.73 0.52
C ILE A 71 3.81 7.96 -1.00
N ILE A 72 3.94 6.89 -1.80
CA ILE A 72 3.90 6.99 -3.26
C ILE A 72 2.54 7.50 -3.74
N PHE A 73 1.44 6.95 -3.22
CA PHE A 73 0.10 7.41 -3.61
C PHE A 73 -0.12 8.90 -3.27
N ILE A 74 0.30 9.33 -2.09
CA ILE A 74 0.24 10.73 -1.67
C ILE A 74 1.12 11.59 -2.57
N SER A 75 2.35 11.16 -2.83
CA SER A 75 3.31 11.88 -3.69
C SER A 75 2.82 12.03 -5.12
N ILE A 76 2.06 11.08 -5.66
CA ILE A 76 1.50 11.17 -7.03
C ILE A 76 0.24 12.04 -7.04
N THR A 77 -0.54 12.04 -5.97
CA THR A 77 -1.81 12.77 -5.88
C THR A 77 -1.60 14.24 -5.46
N GLN A 78 -0.50 14.52 -4.78
CA GLN A 78 -0.17 15.86 -4.34
C GLN A 78 0.32 16.69 -5.53
N ASP A 79 -0.46 17.71 -5.91
CA ASP A 79 -0.05 18.67 -6.92
C ASP A 79 1.22 19.40 -6.46
N ASP A 80 2.24 19.44 -7.32
CA ASP A 80 3.46 20.20 -7.11
C ASP A 80 3.16 21.70 -7.18
N TYR A 81 2.60 22.24 -6.10
CA TYR A 81 2.29 23.67 -5.94
C TYR A 81 3.54 24.59 -5.98
N LEU A 82 4.73 24.01 -6.10
CA LEU A 82 6.03 24.70 -6.15
C LEU A 82 6.63 24.76 -7.56
N LEU A 83 5.99 24.18 -8.58
CA LEU A 83 6.39 24.31 -9.98
C LEU A 83 5.27 25.07 -10.73
N PRO A 84 5.58 26.22 -11.37
CA PRO A 84 4.60 27.04 -12.09
C PRO A 84 4.04 26.35 -13.34
#